data_AF-A0A1X3P9D0-F1
#
_entry.id   AF-A0A1X3P9D0-F1
#
_cell.length_a   1.000
_cell.length_b   1.000
_cell.length_c   1.000
_cell.angle_alpha   90.00
_cell.angle_beta   90.00
_cell.angle_gamma   90.00
#
_symmetry.space_group_name_H-M   'P 1'
#
loop_
_entity.id
_entity.type
_entity.pdbx_description
1 polymer ?
#
loop_
_entity_poly.entity_id
_entity_poly.type
_entity_poly.pdbx_seq_one_letter_code
_entity_poly.pdbx_strand_id
1 'polypeptide(L)'
;MPRAGGPEGRLAAPEDFSGAAVVELDVPAEHLAEDGRLLVRVDWTGDVGRAWIGDRLVSEHYWHGRVWELEVTAWREELRAAPLVLELLPWSAESGVWVHPSVRPVRTGVHLRRAWLVRRARHLVAPC
;
A
#
# COMPACT_ATOMS: atom_id res chain seq x y z
N MET A 1 11.21 -5.58 17.42
CA MET A 1 11.92 -4.28 17.50
C MET A 1 12.67 -4.08 16.18
N PRO A 2 12.55 -2.92 15.52
CA PRO A 2 13.21 -2.69 14.23
C PRO A 2 14.73 -2.72 14.37
N ARG A 3 15.46 -3.28 13.39
CA ARG A 3 16.93 -3.16 13.35
C ARG A 3 17.31 -1.72 12.99
N ALA A 4 18.42 -1.24 13.55
CA ALA A 4 19.05 0.00 13.13
C ALA A 4 20.38 -0.29 12.44
N GLY A 5 20.76 0.50 11.44
CA GLY A 5 21.98 0.28 10.67
C GLY A 5 22.58 1.54 10.06
N GLY A 6 23.80 1.37 9.54
CA GLY A 6 24.59 2.46 8.97
C GLY A 6 25.17 3.43 10.03
N PRO A 7 26.05 4.35 9.61
CA PRO A 7 26.72 5.29 10.52
C PRO A 7 25.74 6.23 11.25
N GLU A 8 24.56 6.44 10.68
CA GLU A 8 23.51 7.31 11.21
C GLU A 8 22.47 6.57 12.08
N GLY A 9 22.62 5.25 12.30
CA GLY A 9 21.71 4.46 13.14
C GLY A 9 20.24 4.48 12.67
N ARG A 10 20.01 4.52 11.35
CA ARG A 10 18.65 4.61 10.78
C ARG A 10 17.90 3.30 10.97
N LEU A 11 16.61 3.40 11.26
CA LEU A 11 15.72 2.24 11.32
C LEU A 11 15.62 1.59 9.93
N ALA A 12 15.79 0.27 9.90
CA ALA A 12 15.61 -0.56 8.72
C ALA A 12 14.12 -0.89 8.53
N ALA A 13 13.78 -1.27 7.29
CA ALA A 13 12.46 -1.78 6.97
C ALA A 13 12.13 -3.03 7.83
N PRO A 14 10.89 -3.17 8.31
CA PRO A 14 10.45 -4.40 8.96
C PRO A 14 10.54 -5.61 8.02
N GLU A 15 11.03 -6.73 8.54
CA GLU A 15 11.04 -8.03 7.84
C GLU A 15 9.91 -8.94 8.33
N ASP A 16 9.52 -8.80 9.59
CA ASP A 16 8.51 -9.60 10.26
C ASP A 16 7.12 -8.96 10.13
N PHE A 17 6.23 -9.65 9.42
CA PHE A 17 4.83 -9.26 9.19
C PHE A 17 3.84 -10.17 9.93
N SER A 18 4.30 -11.04 10.83
CA SER A 18 3.44 -11.99 11.56
C SER A 18 2.33 -11.33 12.40
N GLY A 19 2.52 -10.07 12.80
CA GLY A 19 1.53 -9.26 13.52
C GLY A 19 0.71 -8.30 12.63
N ALA A 20 0.79 -8.42 11.31
CA ALA A 20 0.07 -7.53 10.40
C ALA A 20 -1.44 -7.81 10.40
N ALA A 21 -2.23 -6.74 10.25
CA ALA A 21 -3.63 -6.88 9.89
C ALA A 21 -3.73 -7.25 8.41
N VAL A 22 -4.50 -8.29 8.09
CA VAL A 22 -4.71 -8.77 6.71
C VAL A 22 -6.06 -8.32 6.20
N VAL A 23 -6.10 -7.68 5.03
CA VAL A 23 -7.33 -7.20 4.38
C VAL A 23 -7.35 -7.66 2.94
N GLU A 24 -8.39 -8.39 2.55
CA GLU A 24 -8.63 -8.78 1.16
C GLU A 24 -9.49 -7.73 0.46
N LEU A 25 -9.08 -7.33 -0.74
CA LEU A 25 -9.79 -6.41 -1.60
C LEU A 25 -10.11 -7.09 -2.93
N ASP A 26 -11.39 -7.38 -3.13
CA ASP A 26 -11.89 -7.86 -4.42
C ASP A 26 -11.96 -6.71 -5.43
N VAL A 27 -11.41 -6.93 -6.63
CA VAL A 27 -11.53 -6.00 -7.75
C VAL A 27 -12.62 -6.53 -8.68
N PRO A 28 -13.77 -5.84 -8.81
CA PRO A 28 -14.86 -6.36 -9.61
C PRO A 28 -14.47 -6.53 -11.09
N ALA A 29 -14.94 -7.61 -11.72
CA ALA A 29 -14.49 -8.06 -13.04
C ALA A 29 -14.71 -7.01 -14.15
N GLU A 30 -15.75 -6.19 -14.04
CA GLU A 30 -16.01 -5.08 -14.94
C GLU A 30 -14.87 -4.06 -14.96
N HIS A 31 -14.16 -3.89 -13.84
CA HIS A 31 -13.01 -3.02 -13.77
C HIS A 31 -11.77 -3.59 -14.46
N LEU A 32 -11.67 -4.92 -14.55
CA LEU A 32 -10.54 -5.64 -15.10
C LEU A 32 -10.57 -5.75 -16.63
N ALA A 33 -11.75 -5.65 -17.25
CA ALA A 33 -11.93 -5.74 -18.72
C ALA A 33 -11.63 -4.44 -19.48
N GLU A 34 -11.52 -3.30 -18.81
CA GLU A 34 -11.42 -1.99 -19.46
C GLU A 34 -9.98 -1.55 -19.81
N ASP A 35 -9.86 -0.80 -20.90
CA ASP A 35 -8.61 -0.17 -21.31
C ASP A 35 -8.16 0.97 -20.38
N GLY A 36 -6.84 1.19 -20.32
CA GLY A 36 -6.23 2.26 -19.53
C GLY A 36 -5.61 1.78 -18.21
N ARG A 37 -5.15 2.74 -17.39
CA ARG A 37 -4.52 2.44 -16.11
C ARG A 37 -5.57 2.23 -15.03
N LEU A 38 -5.47 1.12 -14.31
CA LEU A 38 -6.24 0.80 -13.12
C LEU A 38 -5.37 1.00 -11.88
N LEU A 39 -5.86 1.82 -10.95
CA LEU A 39 -5.23 2.06 -9.68
C LEU A 39 -6.17 1.65 -8.55
N VAL A 40 -5.61 1.03 -7.51
CA VAL A 40 -6.26 0.88 -6.21
C VAL A 40 -5.68 1.95 -5.30
N ARG A 41 -6.54 2.74 -4.67
CA ARG A 41 -6.14 3.77 -3.70
C ARG A 41 -6.60 3.36 -2.31
N VAL A 42 -5.69 3.45 -1.35
CA VAL A 42 -5.94 3.05 0.04
C VAL A 42 -5.63 4.24 0.96
N ASP A 43 -6.67 4.77 1.60
CA ASP A 43 -6.54 5.71 2.72
C ASP A 43 -6.48 4.90 4.01
N TRP A 44 -5.27 4.82 4.56
CA TRP A 44 -5.00 4.07 5.77
C TRP A 44 -3.97 4.77 6.65
N THR A 45 -3.85 4.29 7.89
CA THR A 45 -2.76 4.63 8.81
C THR A 45 -2.18 3.36 9.42
N GLY A 46 -0.85 3.30 9.50
CA GLY A 46 -0.09 2.21 10.08
C GLY A 46 1.40 2.51 9.96
N ASP A 47 2.24 1.48 9.99
CA ASP A 47 3.69 1.61 9.79
C ASP A 47 4.07 1.30 8.34
N VAL A 48 4.02 0.02 7.96
CA VAL A 48 4.33 -0.46 6.61
C VAL A 48 3.21 -1.36 6.09
N GLY A 49 2.82 -1.14 4.84
CA GLY A 49 1.84 -1.95 4.13
C GLY A 49 2.51 -2.74 3.01
N ARG A 50 2.15 -4.01 2.85
CA ARG A 50 2.48 -4.84 1.70
C ARG A 50 1.21 -5.24 0.96
N ALA A 51 1.29 -5.29 -0.35
CA ALA A 51 0.19 -5.68 -1.21
C ALA A 51 0.60 -6.87 -2.06
N TRP A 52 -0.23 -7.89 -2.02
CA TRP A 52 0.00 -9.19 -2.65
C TRP A 52 -1.15 -9.54 -3.58
N ILE A 53 -0.84 -10.30 -4.64
CA ILE A 53 -1.85 -10.96 -5.47
C ILE A 53 -1.39 -12.41 -5.60
N GLY A 54 -2.12 -13.32 -4.95
CA GLY A 54 -1.60 -14.66 -4.70
C GLY A 54 -0.30 -14.61 -3.88
N ASP A 55 0.78 -15.15 -4.43
CA ASP A 55 2.13 -15.18 -3.84
C ASP A 55 3.03 -14.02 -4.28
N ARG A 56 2.52 -13.10 -5.11
CA ARG A 56 3.32 -12.03 -5.70
C ARG A 56 3.19 -10.73 -4.92
N LEU A 57 4.30 -10.22 -4.40
CA LEU A 57 4.38 -8.87 -3.85
C LEU A 57 4.32 -7.85 -5.00
N VAL A 58 3.26 -7.05 -5.04
CA VAL A 58 3.03 -6.07 -6.11
C VAL A 58 3.31 -4.64 -5.67
N SER A 59 3.28 -4.35 -4.38
CA SER A 59 3.61 -3.03 -3.85
C SER A 59 3.94 -3.07 -2.36
N GLU A 60 4.80 -2.13 -1.93
CA GLU A 60 5.04 -1.82 -0.52
C GLU A 60 4.83 -0.32 -0.28
N HIS A 61 4.36 0.04 0.91
CA HIS A 61 4.13 1.43 1.28
C HIS A 61 4.49 1.70 2.73
N TYR A 62 5.48 2.57 2.92
CA TYR A 62 5.84 3.15 4.21
C TYR A 62 4.94 4.35 4.47
N TRP A 63 4.10 4.26 5.49
CA TRP A 63 3.10 5.27 5.74
C TRP A 63 3.75 6.59 6.14
N HIS A 64 3.34 7.65 5.45
CA HIS A 64 3.84 9.01 5.67
C HIS A 64 2.70 10.05 5.57
N GLY A 65 1.47 9.60 5.88
CA GLY A 65 0.27 10.44 5.88
C GLY A 65 -0.36 10.71 4.51
N ARG A 66 0.04 9.97 3.47
CA ARG A 66 -0.58 10.02 2.14
C ARG A 66 -1.34 8.75 1.82
N VAL A 67 -2.29 8.88 0.89
CA VAL A 67 -2.99 7.77 0.26
C VAL A 67 -1.97 6.90 -0.47
N TRP A 68 -2.01 5.59 -0.22
CA TRP A 68 -1.24 4.63 -1.00
C TRP A 68 -1.92 4.42 -2.34
N GLU A 69 -1.23 4.70 -3.43
CA GLU A 69 -1.69 4.40 -4.79
C GLU A 69 -0.96 3.18 -5.34
N LEU A 70 -1.70 2.11 -5.63
CA LEU A 70 -1.21 0.89 -6.27
C LEU A 70 -1.64 0.90 -7.73
N GLU A 71 -0.70 0.91 -8.66
CA GLU A 71 -0.99 0.68 -10.08
C GLU A 71 -1.05 -0.83 -10.32
N VAL A 72 -2.19 -1.34 -10.79
CA VAL A 72 -2.45 -2.78 -10.90
C VAL A 72 -2.79 -3.22 -12.32
N THR A 73 -2.52 -2.38 -13.33
CA THR A 73 -2.91 -2.68 -14.72
C THR A 73 -2.23 -3.91 -15.27
N ALA A 74 -0.96 -4.11 -14.92
CA ALA A 74 -0.18 -5.27 -15.35
C ALA A 74 -0.67 -6.59 -14.71
N TRP A 75 -1.49 -6.52 -13.65
CA TRP A 75 -1.90 -7.66 -12.84
C TRP A 75 -3.38 -8.02 -12.99
N ARG A 76 -4.04 -7.56 -14.07
CA ARG A 76 -5.48 -7.76 -14.27
C ARG A 76 -5.87 -9.23 -14.37
N GLU A 77 -5.03 -10.07 -15.00
CA GLU A 77 -5.32 -11.50 -15.10
C GLU A 77 -5.20 -12.18 -13.74
N GLU A 78 -4.18 -11.86 -12.97
CA GLU A 78 -4.00 -12.37 -11.61
C GLU A 78 -5.14 -11.93 -10.69
N LEU A 79 -5.62 -10.69 -10.82
CA LEU A 79 -6.78 -10.16 -10.08
C LEU A 79 -8.10 -10.82 -10.46
N ARG A 80 -8.20 -11.52 -11.60
CA ARG A 80 -9.37 -12.36 -11.91
C ARG A 80 -9.36 -13.68 -11.13
N ALA A 81 -8.18 -14.13 -10.71
CA ALA A 81 -7.99 -15.42 -10.05
C ALA A 81 -7.84 -15.30 -8.53
N ALA A 82 -7.34 -14.17 -8.02
CA ALA A 82 -7.07 -13.95 -6.61
C ALA A 82 -7.36 -12.50 -6.19
N PRO A 83 -7.76 -12.26 -4.94
CA PRO A 83 -7.95 -10.90 -4.42
C PRO A 83 -6.60 -10.18 -4.28
N LEU A 84 -6.66 -8.85 -4.19
CA LEU A 84 -5.55 -8.04 -3.72
C LEU A 84 -5.51 -8.11 -2.19
N VAL A 85 -4.45 -8.69 -1.61
CA VAL A 85 -4.30 -8.86 -0.16
C VAL A 85 -3.36 -7.78 0.38
N LEU A 86 -3.82 -7.02 1.36
CA LEU A 86 -3.02 -6.04 2.09
C LEU A 86 -2.57 -6.62 3.43
N GLU A 87 -1.27 -6.61 3.71
CA GLU A 87 -0.71 -6.85 5.04
C GLU A 87 -0.24 -5.52 5.63
N LEU A 88 -0.87 -5.07 6.70
CA LEU A 88 -0.68 -3.74 7.28
C LEU A 88 -0.09 -3.86 8.69
N LEU A 89 1.13 -3.37 8.87
CA LEU A 89 1.74 -3.26 10.20
C LEU A 89 1.15 -2.07 10.98
N PRO A 90 0.92 -2.22 12.29
CA PRO A 90 0.31 -1.19 13.12
C PRO A 90 1.25 -0.01 13.32
N TRP A 91 0.68 1.21 13.31
CA TRP A 91 1.40 2.40 13.77
C TRP A 91 1.56 2.33 15.29
N SER A 92 2.74 2.72 15.78
CA SER A 92 2.97 2.99 17.20
C SER A 92 3.40 4.44 17.40
N ALA A 93 2.79 5.14 18.34
CA ALA A 93 3.21 6.50 18.71
C ALA A 93 4.62 6.53 19.32
N GLU A 94 5.04 5.40 19.90
CA GLU A 94 6.37 5.16 20.47
C GLU A 94 7.38 4.69 19.41
N SER A 95 6.97 4.56 18.14
CA SER A 95 7.91 4.22 17.08
C SER A 95 8.98 5.31 16.94
N GLY A 96 10.22 4.89 16.69
CA GLY A 96 11.30 5.81 16.32
C GLY A 96 11.22 6.26 14.85
N VAL A 97 10.15 5.87 14.13
CA VAL A 97 9.96 6.21 12.71
C VAL A 97 9.60 7.68 12.60
N TRP A 98 10.38 8.40 11.80
CA TRP A 98 10.12 9.81 11.56
C TRP A 98 9.10 9.99 10.44
N VAL A 99 8.03 10.73 10.75
CA VAL A 99 7.08 11.29 9.78
C VAL A 99 6.88 12.77 10.11
N HIS A 100 6.40 13.54 9.14
CA HIS A 100 6.15 14.97 9.38
C HIS A 100 5.16 15.17 10.56
N PRO A 101 5.41 16.12 11.49
CA PRO A 101 4.56 16.28 12.68
C PRO A 101 3.07 16.48 12.38
N SER A 102 2.72 17.11 11.26
CA SER A 102 1.33 17.34 10.86
C SER A 102 0.52 16.06 10.59
N VAL A 103 1.18 14.95 10.29
CA VAL A 103 0.51 13.67 10.03
C VAL A 103 0.56 12.73 11.23
N ARG A 104 1.39 13.02 12.25
CA ARG A 104 1.59 12.18 13.44
C ARG A 104 0.39 12.02 14.40
N PRO A 105 -0.59 12.94 14.51
CA PRO A 105 -1.72 12.76 15.45
C PRO A 105 -2.75 11.77 14.90
N VAL A 106 -2.35 10.51 14.76
CA VAL A 106 -3.16 9.36 14.35
C VAL A 106 -3.25 8.34 15.48
N ARG A 107 -4.28 7.49 15.45
CA ARG A 107 -4.47 6.44 16.44
C ARG A 107 -3.39 5.37 16.29
N THR A 108 -2.94 4.82 17.42
CA THR A 108 -2.10 3.60 17.43
C THR A 108 -2.88 2.43 16.82
N GLY A 109 -2.18 1.51 16.16
CA GLY A 109 -2.76 0.37 15.43
C GLY A 109 -2.86 0.59 13.93
N VAL A 110 -3.66 -0.25 13.27
CA VAL A 110 -4.00 -0.15 11.85
C VAL A 110 -5.39 0.45 11.71
N HIS A 111 -5.55 1.46 10.86
CA HIS A 111 -6.86 2.01 10.52
C HIS A 111 -6.96 2.17 9.00
N LEU A 112 -7.76 1.32 8.35
CA LEU A 112 -8.13 1.48 6.95
C LEU A 112 -9.42 2.28 6.88
N ARG A 113 -9.36 3.50 6.34
CA ARG A 113 -10.52 4.38 6.22
C ARG A 113 -11.31 4.09 4.95
N ARG A 114 -10.61 3.87 3.84
CA ARG A 114 -11.22 3.63 2.54
C ARG A 114 -10.25 2.94 1.59
N ALA A 115 -10.76 2.02 0.79
CA ALA A 115 -10.13 1.56 -0.44
C ALA A 115 -11.06 1.84 -1.62
N TRP A 116 -10.52 2.27 -2.76
CA TRP A 116 -11.32 2.54 -3.95
C TRP A 116 -10.50 2.42 -5.23
N LEU A 117 -11.20 2.14 -6.33
CA LEU A 117 -10.60 2.07 -7.67
C LEU A 117 -10.59 3.44 -8.33
N VAL A 118 -9.51 3.73 -9.04
CA VAL A 118 -9.37 4.89 -9.92
C VAL A 118 -8.90 4.42 -11.27
N ARG A 119 -9.57 4.91 -12.31
CA ARG A 119 -9.13 4.73 -13.69
C ARG A 119 -8.44 6.00 -14.17
N ARG A 120 -7.39 5.81 -14.96
CA ARG A 120 -6.75 6.91 -15.70
C ARG A 120 -6.63 6.53 -17.17
N ALA A 121 -7.16 7.38 -18.03
CA ALA A 121 -6.96 7.26 -19.46
C ALA A 121 -5.47 7.36 -19.79
N ARG A 122 -5.02 6.59 -20.78
CA ARG A 122 -3.70 6.76 -21.36
C ARG A 122 -3.79 7.89 -22.39
N HIS A 123 -3.03 8.96 -22.17
CA HIS A 123 -2.85 10.02 -23.17
C HIS A 123 -1.49 9.81 -23.84
N LEU A 124 -1.49 9.70 -25.17
CA LEU A 124 -0.26 9.75 -25.95
C LEU A 124 0.17 11.21 -26.05
N VAL A 125 1.39 11.51 -25.62
CA VAL A 125 2.00 12.81 -25.92
C VAL A 125 2.66 12.66 -27.28
N ALA A 126 2.09 13.30 -28.31
CA ALA A 126 2.75 13.36 -29.61
C ALA A 126 4.01 14.21 -29.46
N PRO A 127 5.18 13.76 -29.95
CA PRO A 127 6.35 14.61 -30.04
C PRO A 127 6.04 15.80 -30.97
N CYS A 128 6.48 16.98 -30.57
CA CYS A 128 6.40 18.22 -31.35
C CYS A 128 7.28 18.14 -32.61
#